data_AF-A0A4V1XIC0-F1
#
_entry.id   AF-A0A4V1XIC0-F1
#
_cell.length_a   1.000
_cell.length_b   1.000
_cell.length_c   1.000
_cell.angle_alpha   90.00
_cell.angle_beta   90.00
_cell.angle_gamma   90.00
#
_symmetry.space_group_name_H-M   'P 1'
#
loop_
_entity.id
_entity.type
_entity.pdbx_description
1 polymer ?
#
loop_
_entity_poly.entity_id
_entity_poly.type
_entity_poly.pdbx_seq_one_letter_code
_entity_poly.pdbx_strand_id
1 'polypeptide(L)'
;MIFARGNADSATRQAKLHVGLATSSTLSLNDPNAALDVNVSVRIVDSAAPGEPITFLIHRTVFQVFEKGDGGVDMFARGAFGSIRGVDSENNRTERRISLGLFRVNETMRSDALDLREAGYEFLTIPGDGSAVTVTHRLDWDRIFKYEGKLSREDLKPGEKFRIGFNKKFIGTSWWCFGDLEGDLKGRRFYAWCEDDFRDDRPDDVFLREGNWVLSKDPTLLKWKCSAEDDDITFEVIE
;
A
#
# COMPACT_ATOMS: atom_id res chain seq x y z
N MET A 1 -10.08 12.26 -7.89
CA MET A 1 -9.89 11.44 -6.68
C MET A 1 -8.81 12.05 -5.79
N ILE A 2 -9.20 12.51 -4.60
CA ILE A 2 -8.28 13.07 -3.59
C ILE A 2 -7.77 11.91 -2.73
N PHE A 3 -6.45 11.85 -2.52
CA PHE A 3 -5.85 10.88 -1.60
C PHE A 3 -6.08 11.35 -0.16
N ALA A 4 -6.84 10.59 0.63
CA ALA A 4 -7.14 10.95 2.00
C ALA A 4 -6.63 9.89 2.98
N ARG A 5 -6.11 10.37 4.11
CA ARG A 5 -5.92 9.59 5.32
C ARG A 5 -6.91 10.13 6.33
N GLY A 6 -8.03 9.45 6.48
CA GLY A 6 -9.10 9.87 7.38
C GLY A 6 -8.61 10.12 8.80
N ASN A 7 -8.77 11.36 9.27
CA ASN A 7 -8.66 11.74 10.68
C ASN A 7 -10.06 11.85 11.31
N ALA A 8 -11.05 11.11 10.80
CA ALA A 8 -12.41 11.16 11.32
C ALA A 8 -12.42 10.92 12.84
N ASP A 9 -13.22 11.75 13.51
CA ASP A 9 -13.51 11.61 14.93
C ASP A 9 -14.16 10.23 15.17
N SER A 10 -13.97 9.71 16.38
CA SER A 10 -14.51 8.41 16.79
C SER A 10 -16.02 8.28 16.59
N ALA A 11 -16.77 9.39 16.61
CA ALA A 11 -18.22 9.42 16.49
C ALA A 11 -18.76 9.24 15.06
N THR A 12 -17.96 9.52 14.01
CA THR A 12 -18.41 9.45 12.61
C THR A 12 -17.69 8.38 11.79
N ARG A 13 -16.60 7.80 12.32
CA ARG A 13 -15.85 6.72 11.69
C ARG A 13 -16.74 5.52 11.34
N GLN A 14 -16.62 5.00 10.13
CA GLN A 14 -17.29 3.75 9.72
C GLN A 14 -16.40 2.52 9.89
N ALA A 15 -15.07 2.64 9.71
CA ALA A 15 -14.16 1.52 9.96
C ALA A 15 -12.76 1.97 10.36
N LYS A 16 -12.05 1.11 11.10
CA LYS A 16 -10.66 1.27 11.49
C LYS A 16 -9.85 0.07 10.99
N LEU A 17 -8.82 0.37 10.22
CA LEU A 17 -7.88 -0.60 9.69
C LEU A 17 -6.56 -0.53 10.43
N HIS A 18 -5.93 -1.69 10.62
CA HIS A 18 -4.55 -1.79 11.11
C HIS A 18 -3.64 -2.22 9.99
N VAL A 19 -2.57 -1.45 9.78
CA VAL A 19 -1.53 -1.73 8.80
C VAL A 19 -0.28 -2.20 9.53
N GLY A 20 0.26 -3.35 9.12
CA GLY A 20 1.50 -3.92 9.61
C GLY A 20 2.56 -3.99 8.51
N LEU A 21 3.82 -3.98 8.91
CA LEU A 21 4.97 -4.18 8.04
C LEU A 21 5.82 -5.33 8.58
N ALA A 22 6.26 -6.22 7.71
CA ALA A 22 7.20 -7.29 7.99
C ALA A 22 8.15 -7.47 6.81
N THR A 23 9.33 -8.05 7.04
CA THR A 23 10.24 -8.47 5.97
C THR A 23 10.64 -9.91 6.16
N SER A 24 11.24 -10.53 5.13
CA SER A 24 12.18 -11.61 5.40
C SER A 24 13.22 -11.15 6.43
N SER A 25 13.53 -12.00 7.40
CA SER A 25 14.46 -11.66 8.48
C SER A 25 15.91 -11.60 8.00
N THR A 26 16.21 -12.23 6.87
CA THR A 26 17.54 -12.32 6.30
C THR A 26 17.57 -12.09 4.79
N LEU A 27 18.76 -11.72 4.30
CA LEU A 27 19.09 -11.59 2.88
C LEU A 27 20.47 -12.21 2.63
N SER A 28 20.54 -13.30 1.86
CA SER A 28 21.77 -14.09 1.67
C SER A 28 22.63 -13.57 0.51
N LEU A 29 23.92 -13.35 0.78
CA LEU A 29 24.90 -12.93 -0.21
C LEU A 29 25.36 -14.07 -1.12
N ASN A 30 25.24 -15.33 -0.71
CA ASN A 30 25.60 -16.51 -1.49
C ASN A 30 24.55 -16.87 -2.53
N ASP A 31 23.30 -16.44 -2.33
CA ASP A 31 22.24 -16.62 -3.32
C ASP A 31 22.15 -15.39 -4.25
N PRO A 32 22.57 -15.50 -5.53
CA PRO A 32 22.44 -14.42 -6.50
C PRO A 32 20.98 -14.08 -6.85
N ASN A 33 20.03 -14.94 -6.51
CA ASN A 33 18.60 -14.71 -6.69
C ASN A 33 17.87 -14.37 -5.39
N ALA A 34 18.62 -14.12 -4.31
CA ALA A 34 18.04 -13.69 -3.05
C ALA A 34 17.21 -12.42 -3.25
N ALA A 35 16.13 -12.31 -2.49
CA ALA A 35 15.28 -11.15 -2.48
C ALA A 35 14.87 -10.81 -1.06
N LEU A 36 14.76 -9.52 -0.78
CA LEU A 36 14.12 -9.02 0.42
C LEU A 36 12.62 -8.93 0.15
N ASP A 37 11.85 -9.80 0.79
CA ASP A 37 10.39 -9.74 0.73
C ASP A 37 9.90 -8.72 1.75
N VAL A 38 9.22 -7.66 1.30
CA VAL A 38 8.60 -6.64 2.16
C VAL A 38 7.09 -6.86 2.15
N ASN A 39 6.56 -7.33 3.27
CA ASN A 39 5.17 -7.71 3.47
C ASN A 39 4.41 -6.56 4.13
N VAL A 40 3.38 -6.04 3.44
CA VAL A 40 2.46 -5.05 3.99
C VAL A 40 1.13 -5.74 4.25
N SER A 41 0.72 -5.80 5.50
CA SER A 41 -0.54 -6.42 5.91
C SER A 41 -1.57 -5.38 6.31
N VAL A 42 -2.84 -5.66 6.06
CA VAL A 42 -3.96 -4.84 6.50
C VAL A 42 -5.11 -5.70 7.01
N ARG A 43 -5.72 -5.29 8.11
CA ARG A 43 -6.90 -5.96 8.69
C ARG A 43 -7.90 -4.98 9.30
N ILE A 44 -9.15 -5.41 9.41
CA ILE A 44 -10.20 -4.67 10.11
C ILE A 44 -9.99 -4.83 11.63
N VAL A 45 -9.99 -3.72 12.36
CA VAL A 45 -9.91 -3.70 13.84
C VAL A 45 -11.25 -3.33 14.45
N ASP A 46 -12.01 -2.49 13.76
CA ASP A 46 -13.31 -2.01 14.20
C ASP A 46 -14.12 -1.59 12.96
N SER A 47 -15.42 -1.87 12.96
CA SER A 47 -16.31 -1.58 11.84
C SER A 47 -17.73 -1.31 12.34
N ALA A 48 -18.40 -0.34 11.72
CA ALA A 48 -19.83 -0.08 11.90
C ALA A 48 -20.70 -1.21 11.30
N ALA A 49 -20.13 -2.05 10.44
CA ALA A 49 -20.73 -3.26 9.92
C ALA A 49 -19.83 -4.47 10.26
N PRO A 50 -19.94 -5.04 11.49
CA PRO A 50 -19.13 -6.17 11.90
C PRO A 50 -19.38 -7.41 11.03
N GLY A 51 -18.30 -8.10 10.62
CA GLY A 51 -18.40 -9.26 9.75
C GLY A 51 -18.47 -8.94 8.26
N GLU A 52 -18.67 -7.68 7.87
CA GLU A 52 -18.66 -7.27 6.47
C GLU A 52 -17.23 -7.01 5.97
N PRO A 53 -16.85 -7.56 4.80
CA PRO A 53 -15.58 -7.24 4.14
C PRO A 53 -15.49 -5.77 3.74
N ILE A 54 -14.26 -5.27 3.58
CA ILE A 54 -14.00 -3.90 3.08
C ILE A 54 -13.15 -4.00 1.82
N THR A 55 -13.61 -3.39 0.73
CA THR A 55 -12.86 -3.27 -0.51
C THR A 55 -12.42 -1.83 -0.73
N PHE A 56 -11.15 -1.62 -1.05
CA PHE A 56 -10.59 -0.28 -1.30
C PHE A 56 -9.59 -0.25 -2.46
N LEU A 57 -9.48 0.91 -3.09
CA LEU A 57 -8.55 1.19 -4.17
C LEU A 57 -7.10 1.26 -3.65
N ILE A 58 -6.18 0.52 -4.27
CA ILE A 58 -4.77 0.48 -3.83
C ILE A 58 -3.83 1.38 -4.61
N HIS A 59 -4.32 2.09 -5.63
CA HIS A 59 -3.50 2.94 -6.50
C HIS A 59 -2.67 3.97 -5.72
N ARG A 60 -1.36 4.01 -5.97
CA ARG A 60 -0.37 4.88 -5.30
C ARG A 60 -0.32 4.72 -3.78
N THR A 61 -0.67 3.54 -3.27
CA THR A 61 -0.52 3.21 -1.85
C THR A 61 0.64 2.24 -1.64
N VAL A 62 1.01 2.02 -0.38
CA VAL A 62 1.93 0.93 0.01
C VAL A 62 1.44 -0.47 -0.40
N PHE A 63 0.16 -0.62 -0.77
CA PHE A 63 -0.43 -1.89 -1.17
C PHE A 63 -0.28 -2.20 -2.67
N GLN A 64 0.12 -1.22 -3.49
CA GLN A 64 0.30 -1.43 -4.93
C GLN A 64 1.63 -2.12 -5.22
N VAL A 65 1.57 -3.37 -5.68
CA VAL A 65 2.75 -4.15 -6.06
C VAL A 65 2.99 -3.99 -7.56
N PHE A 66 4.23 -3.72 -7.94
CA PHE A 66 4.67 -3.67 -9.33
C PHE A 66 5.43 -4.96 -9.65
N GLU A 67 5.01 -5.66 -10.68
CA GLU A 67 5.69 -6.84 -11.21
C GLU A 67 6.89 -6.46 -12.08
N LYS A 68 7.77 -7.44 -12.30
CA LYS A 68 8.93 -7.27 -13.16
C LYS A 68 8.48 -7.15 -14.61
N GLY A 69 8.54 -5.93 -15.15
CA GLY A 69 8.20 -5.66 -16.54
C GLY A 69 7.07 -4.64 -16.72
N ASP A 70 6.37 -4.28 -15.63
CA ASP A 70 5.27 -3.29 -15.65
C ASP A 70 5.70 -1.90 -16.11
N GLY A 71 7.01 -1.66 -16.21
CA GLY A 71 7.57 -0.36 -16.57
C GLY A 71 7.32 0.69 -15.48
N GLY A 72 7.76 1.92 -15.75
CA GLY A 72 7.54 3.04 -14.83
C GLY A 72 8.38 3.03 -13.55
N VAL A 73 7.90 3.76 -12.56
CA VAL A 73 8.54 3.97 -11.25
C VAL A 73 7.66 3.32 -10.19
N ASP A 74 8.20 2.33 -9.48
CA ASP A 74 7.47 1.57 -8.47
C ASP A 74 7.24 2.37 -7.18
N MET A 75 6.53 1.76 -6.21
CA MET A 75 6.20 2.43 -4.96
C MET A 75 7.41 2.75 -4.07
N PHE A 76 8.48 1.96 -4.13
CA PHE A 76 9.72 2.26 -3.39
C PHE A 76 10.36 3.52 -3.93
N ALA A 77 10.53 3.60 -5.24
CA ALA A 77 11.13 4.73 -5.93
C ALA A 77 10.24 5.98 -5.90
N ARG A 78 8.93 5.84 -5.73
CA ARG A 78 8.01 6.96 -5.43
C ARG A 78 8.08 7.44 -3.97
N GLY A 79 8.76 6.70 -3.09
CA GLY A 79 8.95 7.06 -1.67
C GLY A 79 7.84 6.57 -0.73
N ALA A 80 7.09 5.54 -1.13
CA ALA A 80 6.17 4.82 -0.23
C ALA A 80 6.90 4.05 0.86
N PHE A 81 8.17 3.73 0.62
CA PHE A 81 9.08 3.16 1.60
C PHE A 81 10.30 4.06 1.75
N GLY A 82 10.84 4.12 2.96
CA GLY A 82 12.09 4.80 3.24
C GLY A 82 13.27 4.08 2.60
N SER A 83 14.42 4.76 2.53
CA SER A 83 15.69 4.09 2.23
C SER A 83 15.98 2.99 3.24
N ILE A 84 16.65 1.93 2.80
CA ILE A 84 17.18 0.90 3.68
C ILE A 84 18.35 1.52 4.46
N ARG A 85 18.28 1.53 5.79
CA ARG A 85 19.27 2.18 6.66
C ARG A 85 20.00 1.15 7.51
N GLY A 86 21.32 1.18 7.52
CA GLY A 86 22.11 0.31 8.37
C GLY A 86 21.91 0.66 9.85
N VAL A 87 21.88 -0.35 10.70
CA VAL A 87 21.82 -0.22 12.14
C VAL A 87 22.93 -1.00 12.82
N ASP A 88 23.34 -0.53 13.99
CA ASP A 88 24.27 -1.26 14.85
C ASP A 88 23.55 -2.33 15.70
N SER A 89 24.30 -3.01 16.58
CA SER A 89 23.77 -4.02 17.49
C SER A 89 22.73 -3.50 18.49
N GLU A 90 22.73 -2.19 18.75
CA GLU A 90 21.79 -1.50 19.64
C GLU A 90 20.60 -0.91 18.88
N ASN A 91 20.50 -1.19 17.57
CA ASN A 91 19.48 -0.66 16.66
C ASN A 91 19.56 0.86 16.42
N ASN A 92 20.70 1.48 16.71
CA ASN A 92 20.95 2.88 16.37
C ASN A 92 21.31 3.01 14.89
N ARG A 93 20.91 4.12 14.27
CA ARG A 93 21.18 4.38 12.86
C ARG A 93 22.67 4.60 12.62
N THR A 94 23.21 3.89 11.63
CA THR A 94 24.55 4.14 11.10
C THR A 94 24.48 5.11 9.91
N GLU A 95 25.65 5.46 9.36
CA GLU A 95 25.74 6.23 8.12
C GLU A 95 25.42 5.40 6.87
N ARG A 96 25.38 4.06 6.97
CA ARG A 96 25.09 3.18 5.83
C ARG A 96 23.63 3.36 5.41
N ARG A 97 23.43 3.61 4.12
CA ARG A 97 22.11 3.83 3.53
C ARG A 97 22.10 3.34 2.09
N ILE A 98 21.06 2.60 1.73
CA ILE A 98 20.75 2.20 0.35
C ILE A 98 19.47 2.94 -0.07
N SER A 99 19.63 3.81 -1.06
CA SER A 99 18.60 4.61 -1.69
C SER A 99 17.76 3.75 -2.62
N LEU A 100 16.46 3.72 -2.34
CA LEU A 100 15.48 3.07 -3.21
C LEU A 100 14.88 4.06 -4.24
N GLY A 101 15.45 5.26 -4.37
CA GLY A 101 14.92 6.34 -5.20
C GLY A 101 13.97 7.28 -4.44
N LEU A 102 13.66 8.42 -5.06
CA LEU A 102 12.65 9.37 -4.58
C LEU A 102 12.19 10.26 -5.75
N PHE A 103 11.27 9.75 -6.55
CA PHE A 103 10.77 10.43 -7.74
C PHE A 103 9.36 10.96 -7.52
N ARG A 104 9.15 12.22 -7.88
CA ARG A 104 7.81 12.80 -8.01
C ARG A 104 7.29 12.48 -9.40
N VAL A 105 6.39 11.52 -9.49
CA VAL A 105 5.79 11.12 -10.76
C VAL A 105 4.51 11.93 -10.96
N ASN A 106 4.48 12.75 -12.00
CA ASN A 106 3.26 13.36 -12.48
C ASN A 106 2.64 12.42 -13.53
N GLU A 107 1.83 11.48 -13.06
CA GLU A 107 1.19 10.48 -13.90
C GLU A 107 -0.27 10.88 -14.16
N THR A 108 -0.60 10.90 -15.45
CA THR A 108 -1.93 11.15 -15.99
C THR A 108 -2.48 9.83 -16.48
N MET A 109 -3.62 9.39 -15.93
CA MET A 109 -4.31 8.22 -16.48
C MET A 109 -4.80 8.53 -17.90
N ARG A 110 -4.52 7.62 -18.83
CA ARG A 110 -4.93 7.73 -20.24
C ARG A 110 -6.18 6.87 -20.51
N SER A 111 -7.18 6.99 -19.66
CA SER A 111 -8.48 6.33 -19.85
C SER A 111 -9.59 7.30 -19.52
N ASP A 112 -10.60 7.33 -20.39
CA ASP A 112 -11.88 8.02 -20.21
C ASP A 112 -12.96 7.06 -19.66
N ALA A 113 -12.59 5.82 -19.32
CA ALA A 113 -13.52 4.85 -18.78
C ALA A 113 -14.08 5.31 -17.42
N LEU A 114 -15.40 5.19 -17.28
CA LEU A 114 -16.12 5.53 -16.05
C LEU A 114 -15.96 4.46 -14.96
N ASP A 115 -15.83 3.18 -15.34
CA ASP A 115 -15.50 2.11 -14.40
C ASP A 115 -14.01 2.18 -14.08
N LEU A 116 -13.72 2.38 -12.80
CA LEU A 116 -12.35 2.44 -12.29
C LEU A 116 -11.55 1.19 -12.67
N ARG A 117 -12.17 0.01 -12.70
CA ARG A 117 -11.47 -1.22 -13.12
C ARG A 117 -11.13 -1.22 -14.60
N GLU A 118 -12.06 -0.74 -15.45
CA GLU A 118 -11.81 -0.54 -16.89
C GLU A 118 -10.74 0.54 -17.12
N ALA A 119 -10.62 1.51 -16.22
CA ALA A 119 -9.56 2.51 -16.23
C ALA A 119 -8.19 1.98 -15.73
N GLY A 120 -8.09 0.69 -15.37
CA GLY A 120 -6.85 0.03 -14.94
C GLY A 120 -6.54 0.20 -13.45
N TYR A 121 -7.51 0.59 -12.63
CA TYR A 121 -7.34 0.66 -11.19
C TYR A 121 -7.53 -0.70 -10.52
N GLU A 122 -6.69 -0.95 -9.51
CA GLU A 122 -6.67 -2.19 -8.74
C GLU A 122 -7.26 -1.99 -7.35
N PHE A 123 -7.87 -3.05 -6.81
CA PHE A 123 -8.57 -3.02 -5.54
C PHE A 123 -8.10 -4.18 -4.65
N LEU A 124 -8.20 -3.98 -3.35
CA LEU A 124 -7.92 -4.99 -2.33
C LEU A 124 -9.14 -5.16 -1.44
N THR A 125 -9.55 -6.40 -1.20
CA THR A 125 -10.57 -6.73 -0.20
C THR A 125 -9.93 -7.24 1.08
N ILE A 126 -10.36 -6.70 2.21
CA ILE A 126 -10.05 -7.17 3.55
C ILE A 126 -11.24 -7.99 4.06
N PRO A 127 -11.04 -9.25 4.48
CA PRO A 127 -12.11 -10.07 5.02
C PRO A 127 -12.76 -9.47 6.27
N GLY A 128 -14.06 -9.69 6.43
CA GLY A 128 -14.87 -9.18 7.54
C GLY A 128 -14.65 -9.91 8.87
N ASP A 129 -13.97 -11.06 8.86
CA ASP A 129 -13.66 -11.87 10.05
C ASP A 129 -12.47 -11.33 10.87
N GLY A 130 -11.86 -10.23 10.42
CA GLY A 130 -10.73 -9.58 11.07
C GLY A 130 -9.36 -10.20 10.73
N SER A 131 -9.32 -11.20 9.84
CA SER A 131 -8.08 -11.71 9.27
C SER A 131 -7.37 -10.64 8.44
N ALA A 132 -6.05 -10.78 8.32
CA ALA A 132 -5.23 -9.84 7.58
C ALA A 132 -5.02 -10.32 6.15
N VAL A 133 -5.10 -9.39 5.20
CA VAL A 133 -4.58 -9.59 3.85
C VAL A 133 -3.19 -8.99 3.76
N THR A 134 -2.29 -9.68 3.08
CA THR A 134 -0.89 -9.29 2.94
C THR A 134 -0.54 -9.20 1.47
N VAL A 135 0.11 -8.09 1.09
CA VAL A 135 0.79 -7.97 -0.20
C VAL A 135 2.29 -8.04 0.02
N THR A 136 2.99 -8.70 -0.91
CA THR A 136 4.44 -8.91 -0.82
C THR A 136 5.14 -8.17 -1.94
N HIS A 137 6.02 -7.24 -1.57
CA HIS A 137 6.93 -6.60 -2.50
C HIS A 137 8.27 -7.33 -2.50
N ARG A 138 8.59 -7.97 -3.61
CA ARG A 138 9.87 -8.67 -3.76
C ARG A 138 10.95 -7.72 -4.28
N LEU A 139 11.99 -7.50 -3.48
CA LEU A 139 13.16 -6.71 -3.85
C LEU A 139 14.36 -7.62 -4.09
N ASP A 140 14.59 -7.98 -5.36
CA ASP A 140 15.84 -8.66 -5.75
C ASP A 140 17.04 -7.68 -5.68
N TRP A 141 18.26 -8.22 -5.82
CA TRP A 141 19.47 -7.40 -5.76
C TRP A 141 19.48 -6.23 -6.74
N ASP A 142 19.04 -6.48 -7.98
CA ASP A 142 18.93 -5.44 -9.01
C ASP A 142 18.00 -4.32 -8.57
N ARG A 143 16.85 -4.64 -7.98
CA ARG A 143 15.86 -3.67 -7.52
C ARG A 143 16.31 -2.93 -6.25
N ILE A 144 17.00 -3.59 -5.33
CA ILE A 144 17.56 -2.97 -4.11
C ILE A 144 18.55 -1.85 -4.48
N PHE A 145 19.42 -2.11 -5.46
CA PHE A 145 20.50 -1.19 -5.83
C PHE A 145 20.22 -0.33 -7.07
N LYS A 146 19.06 -0.50 -7.73
CA LYS A 146 18.68 0.22 -8.98
C LYS A 146 18.93 1.73 -8.96
N TYR A 147 18.72 2.36 -7.81
CA TYR A 147 18.85 3.82 -7.61
C TYR A 147 19.89 4.19 -6.55
N GLU A 148 20.68 3.22 -6.10
CA GLU A 148 21.79 3.46 -5.19
C GLU A 148 23.05 3.78 -6.01
N GLY A 149 23.78 4.83 -5.59
CA GLY A 149 24.94 5.34 -6.34
C GLY A 149 26.26 5.19 -5.61
N LYS A 150 26.26 4.76 -4.34
CA LYS A 150 27.44 4.70 -3.47
C LYS A 150 27.77 3.29 -2.99
N LEU A 151 26.76 2.44 -2.84
CA LEU A 151 26.91 1.06 -2.37
C LEU A 151 26.46 0.09 -3.47
N SER A 152 27.16 -1.02 -3.58
CA SER A 152 26.71 -2.19 -4.32
C SER A 152 26.54 -3.41 -3.40
N ARG A 153 26.12 -4.54 -3.96
CA ARG A 153 26.01 -5.80 -3.24
C ARG A 153 27.35 -6.23 -2.64
N GLU A 154 28.44 -6.00 -3.35
CA GLU A 154 29.80 -6.40 -2.95
C GLU A 154 30.31 -5.61 -1.72
N ASP A 155 29.71 -4.45 -1.43
CA ASP A 155 30.04 -3.64 -0.25
C ASP A 155 29.34 -4.11 1.03
N LEU A 156 28.38 -5.03 0.92
CA LEU A 156 27.65 -5.61 2.05
C LEU A 156 28.50 -6.69 2.73
N LYS A 157 28.36 -6.79 4.05
CA LYS A 157 29.06 -7.81 4.84
C LYS A 157 28.07 -8.68 5.61
N PRO A 158 28.34 -9.98 5.76
CA PRO A 158 27.57 -10.82 6.67
C PRO A 158 27.52 -10.23 8.08
N GLY A 159 26.36 -10.31 8.72
CA GLY A 159 26.07 -9.73 10.04
C GLY A 159 25.64 -8.27 10.01
N GLU A 160 25.68 -7.58 8.87
CA GLU A 160 25.15 -6.22 8.77
C GLU A 160 23.62 -6.23 8.90
N LYS A 161 23.11 -5.36 9.76
CA LYS A 161 21.68 -5.18 9.97
C LYS A 161 21.20 -3.92 9.30
N PHE A 162 20.05 -4.02 8.67
CA PHE A 162 19.41 -2.90 8.01
C PHE A 162 17.95 -2.84 8.38
N ARG A 163 17.40 -1.63 8.33
CA ARG A 163 15.99 -1.39 8.58
C ARG A 163 15.30 -0.65 7.45
N ILE A 164 14.02 -0.94 7.27
CA ILE A 164 13.14 -0.30 6.30
C ILE A 164 11.77 -0.05 6.93
N GLY A 165 11.16 1.09 6.60
CA GLY A 165 9.83 1.45 7.05
C GLY A 165 9.00 2.03 5.91
N PHE A 166 7.68 2.03 6.04
CA PHE A 166 6.82 2.74 5.09
C PHE A 166 6.70 4.23 5.43
N ASN A 167 6.39 5.02 4.42
CA ASN A 167 6.00 6.40 4.54
C ASN A 167 4.49 6.48 4.77
N LYS A 168 4.08 6.95 5.95
CA LYS A 168 2.66 7.06 6.36
C LYS A 168 1.80 7.93 5.43
N LYS A 169 2.41 8.74 4.55
CA LYS A 169 1.71 9.51 3.50
C LYS A 169 1.17 8.63 2.36
N PHE A 170 1.64 7.39 2.23
CA PHE A 170 1.20 6.42 1.23
C PHE A 170 0.24 5.37 1.82
N ILE A 171 -0.24 5.61 3.04
CA ILE A 171 -1.27 4.80 3.69
C ILE A 171 -2.57 5.58 3.66
N GLY A 172 -3.51 5.08 2.87
CA GLY A 172 -4.78 5.73 2.61
C GLY A 172 -5.47 5.08 1.42
N THR A 173 -6.58 5.68 1.00
CA THR A 173 -7.28 5.35 -0.23
C THR A 173 -7.98 6.60 -0.74
N SER A 174 -8.37 6.62 -2.01
CA SER A 174 -9.31 7.59 -2.56
C SER A 174 -10.66 6.98 -2.92
N TRP A 175 -10.85 5.67 -2.71
CA TRP A 175 -12.09 4.97 -3.00
C TRP A 175 -12.23 3.73 -2.10
N TRP A 176 -13.38 3.53 -1.45
CA TRP A 176 -13.67 2.31 -0.68
C TRP A 176 -15.17 2.05 -0.46
N CYS A 177 -15.54 0.80 -0.18
CA CYS A 177 -16.88 0.42 0.24
C CYS A 177 -16.86 -0.86 1.10
N PHE A 178 -18.01 -1.23 1.68
CA PHE A 178 -18.23 -2.57 2.23
C PHE A 178 -18.57 -3.55 1.09
N GLY A 179 -18.18 -4.80 1.26
CA GLY A 179 -18.40 -5.90 0.33
C GLY A 179 -17.11 -6.52 -0.19
N ASP A 180 -17.24 -7.76 -0.66
CA ASP A 180 -16.15 -8.56 -1.22
C ASP A 180 -16.17 -8.57 -2.75
N LEU A 181 -14.99 -8.49 -3.37
CA LEU A 181 -14.83 -8.50 -4.83
C LEU A 181 -15.34 -9.81 -5.46
N GLU A 182 -15.22 -10.93 -4.75
CA GLU A 182 -15.70 -12.24 -5.21
C GLU A 182 -17.11 -12.60 -4.69
N GLY A 183 -17.66 -11.77 -3.80
CA GLY A 183 -19.00 -11.89 -3.24
C GLY A 183 -19.91 -10.77 -3.75
N ASP A 184 -20.30 -9.86 -2.85
CA ASP A 184 -21.33 -8.83 -3.09
C ASP A 184 -20.99 -7.85 -4.21
N LEU A 185 -19.70 -7.65 -4.47
CA LEU A 185 -19.19 -6.73 -5.49
C LEU A 185 -18.91 -7.43 -6.83
N LYS A 186 -19.12 -8.75 -6.91
CA LYS A 186 -18.86 -9.51 -8.13
C LYS A 186 -19.72 -9.02 -9.28
N GLY A 187 -19.07 -8.64 -10.39
CA GLY A 187 -19.74 -8.10 -11.57
C GLY A 187 -20.31 -6.68 -11.43
N ARG A 188 -20.14 -6.03 -10.28
CA ARG A 188 -20.48 -4.61 -10.08
C ARG A 188 -19.45 -3.70 -10.76
N ARG A 189 -19.85 -2.54 -11.25
CA ARG A 189 -18.93 -1.52 -11.82
C ARG A 189 -18.60 -0.45 -10.79
N PHE A 190 -17.39 0.11 -10.82
CA PHE A 190 -16.88 0.96 -9.74
C PHE A 190 -16.80 2.40 -10.24
N TYR A 191 -17.64 3.28 -9.71
CA TYR A 191 -17.68 4.68 -10.17
C TYR A 191 -16.84 5.58 -9.28
N ALA A 192 -16.17 6.58 -9.86
CA ALA A 192 -15.18 7.41 -9.16
C ALA A 192 -15.76 8.34 -8.08
N TRP A 193 -17.08 8.59 -8.11
CA TRP A 193 -17.75 9.45 -7.13
C TRP A 193 -17.71 8.84 -5.73
N CYS A 194 -17.49 9.69 -4.73
CA CYS A 194 -17.48 9.33 -3.32
C CYS A 194 -18.45 10.21 -2.51
N GLU A 195 -18.94 9.68 -1.39
CA GLU A 195 -19.80 10.39 -0.43
C GLU A 195 -19.08 11.53 0.34
N ASP A 196 -18.21 12.31 -0.31
CA ASP A 196 -17.52 13.44 0.30
C ASP A 196 -18.26 14.78 0.06
N ASP A 197 -17.85 15.82 0.80
CA ASP A 197 -18.44 17.17 0.68
C ASP A 197 -18.03 17.89 -0.63
N PHE A 198 -17.30 17.24 -1.53
CA PHE A 198 -16.76 17.87 -2.73
C PHE A 198 -17.74 17.77 -3.90
N ARG A 199 -18.53 18.85 -4.08
CA ARG A 199 -19.25 19.44 -5.24
C ARG A 199 -19.62 18.67 -6.52
N ASP A 200 -19.22 17.42 -6.75
CA ASP A 200 -19.70 16.65 -7.89
C ASP A 200 -21.09 16.08 -7.57
N ASP A 201 -22.05 16.34 -8.46
CA ASP A 201 -23.41 15.83 -8.30
C ASP A 201 -23.38 14.29 -8.25
N ARG A 202 -23.97 13.73 -7.20
CA ARG A 202 -24.15 12.29 -7.08
C ARG A 202 -24.91 11.78 -8.31
N PRO A 203 -24.44 10.72 -8.99
CA PRO A 203 -25.19 10.09 -10.06
C PRO A 203 -26.58 9.65 -9.60
N ASP A 204 -27.59 9.81 -10.46
CA ASP A 204 -28.96 9.46 -10.10
C ASP A 204 -29.15 7.94 -9.92
N ASP A 205 -30.20 7.56 -9.19
CA ASP A 205 -30.45 6.17 -8.85
C ASP A 205 -30.82 5.29 -10.07
N VAL A 206 -31.29 5.90 -11.17
CA VAL A 206 -31.59 5.17 -12.41
C VAL A 206 -30.28 4.73 -13.06
N PHE A 207 -29.33 5.66 -13.21
CA PHE A 207 -27.98 5.38 -13.69
C PHE A 207 -27.31 4.29 -12.85
N LEU A 208 -27.35 4.41 -11.53
CA LEU A 208 -26.72 3.44 -10.61
C LEU A 208 -27.32 2.04 -10.77
N ARG A 209 -28.65 1.94 -10.82
CA ARG A 209 -29.35 0.66 -10.92
C ARG A 209 -29.15 -0.01 -12.29
N GLU A 210 -29.30 0.74 -13.37
CA GLU A 210 -29.19 0.20 -14.73
C GLU A 210 -27.77 -0.21 -15.09
N GLY A 211 -26.77 0.55 -14.63
CA GLY A 211 -25.36 0.27 -14.88
C GLY A 211 -24.69 -0.66 -13.87
N ASN A 212 -25.42 -1.14 -12.86
CA ASN A 212 -24.91 -1.99 -11.78
C ASN A 212 -23.69 -1.36 -11.04
N TRP A 213 -23.78 -0.07 -10.76
CA TRP A 213 -22.68 0.72 -10.19
C TRP A 213 -22.60 0.65 -8.67
N VAL A 214 -21.38 0.71 -8.16
CA VAL A 214 -21.05 0.90 -6.76
C VAL A 214 -20.30 2.22 -6.62
N LEU A 215 -20.72 3.01 -5.62
CA LEU A 215 -20.12 4.28 -5.26
C LEU A 215 -19.18 4.09 -4.07
N SER A 216 -18.19 4.97 -3.96
CA SER A 216 -17.34 5.01 -2.77
C SER A 216 -18.05 5.67 -1.62
N LYS A 217 -17.77 5.18 -0.42
CA LYS A 217 -17.97 5.93 0.82
C LYS A 217 -16.95 7.06 0.92
N ASP A 218 -17.18 8.03 1.79
CA ASP A 218 -16.19 9.07 2.09
C ASP A 218 -14.88 8.43 2.59
N PRO A 219 -13.74 8.61 1.90
CA PRO A 219 -12.44 8.09 2.33
C PRO A 219 -12.00 8.57 3.72
N THR A 220 -12.51 9.71 4.21
CA THR A 220 -12.17 10.21 5.55
C THR A 220 -12.77 9.38 6.68
N LEU A 221 -13.83 8.61 6.40
CA LEU A 221 -14.50 7.73 7.37
C LEU A 221 -13.76 6.41 7.61
N LEU A 222 -12.71 6.14 6.83
CA LEU A 222 -11.82 4.99 6.98
C LEU A 222 -10.54 5.39 7.71
N LYS A 223 -10.37 4.93 8.94
CA LYS A 223 -9.23 5.28 9.80
C LYS A 223 -8.09 4.28 9.66
N TRP A 224 -6.89 4.79 9.40
CA TRP A 224 -5.69 3.96 9.21
C TRP A 224 -4.77 4.05 10.44
N LYS A 225 -4.65 2.95 11.18
CA LYS A 225 -3.70 2.80 12.27
C LYS A 225 -2.50 1.98 11.80
N CYS A 226 -1.32 2.56 11.90
CA CYS A 226 -0.07 1.81 11.75
C CYS A 226 0.29 1.17 13.10
N SER A 227 1.24 0.24 13.10
CA SER A 227 1.98 -0.08 14.32
C SER A 227 2.77 1.17 14.78
N ALA A 228 3.58 1.12 15.84
CA ALA A 228 4.06 2.32 16.56
C ALA A 228 4.85 3.37 15.71
N GLU A 229 5.25 4.48 16.34
CA GLU A 229 5.81 5.64 15.61
C GLU A 229 7.10 5.34 14.82
N ASP A 230 7.85 4.31 15.21
CA ASP A 230 9.12 3.83 14.62
C ASP A 230 8.98 2.47 13.91
N ASP A 231 7.94 2.28 13.07
CA ASP A 231 7.63 1.08 12.26
C ASP A 231 8.72 0.63 11.24
N ASP A 232 9.99 0.93 11.51
CA ASP A 232 11.11 0.37 10.78
C ASP A 232 11.31 -1.08 11.26
N ILE A 233 11.28 -2.01 10.33
CA ILE A 233 11.57 -3.43 10.55
C ILE A 233 13.00 -3.74 10.13
N THR A 234 13.64 -4.67 10.84
CA THR A 234 15.06 -5.00 10.64
C THR A 234 15.22 -6.35 9.96
N PHE A 235 16.19 -6.45 9.06
CA PHE A 235 16.69 -7.69 8.49
C PHE A 235 18.22 -7.72 8.56
N GLU A 236 18.79 -8.90 8.45
CA GLU A 236 20.23 -9.14 8.53
C GLU A 236 20.77 -9.70 7.22
N VAL A 237 21.91 -9.19 6.78
CA VAL A 237 22.66 -9.76 5.66
C VAL A 237 23.39 -10.99 6.17
N ILE A 238 23.19 -12.13 5.52
CA ILE A 238 23.84 -13.39 5.88
C ILE A 238 24.71 -13.89 4.73
N GLU A 239 25.56 -14.88 5.01
CA GLU A 239 26.24 -15.66 3.99
C GLU A 239 25.20 -16.35 3.09
#